data_AF-A0A7G6YHK4-F1
#
_entry.id   AF-A0A7G6YHK4-F1
#
_cell.length_a   1.000
_cell.length_b   1.000
_cell.length_c   1.000
_cell.angle_alpha   90.00
_cell.angle_beta   90.00
_cell.angle_gamma   90.00
#
_symmetry.space_group_name_H-M   'P 1'
#
loop_
_entity.id
_entity.type
_entity.pdbx_description
1 polymer ?
#
loop_
_entity_poly.entity_id
_entity_poly.type
_entity_poly.pdbx_seq_one_letter_code
_entity_poly.pdbx_strand_id
1 'polypeptide(L)' 'MARNLTCKACGEVIVGDTDDDFVENAREHARGHGHVGPALTREHILARFEHNHSGDHGHDGRDRSNPHAG' A
#
# COMPACT_ATOMS: atom_id res chain seq x y z
N MET A 1 -2.58 -11.14 -14.55
CA MET A 1 -1.85 -9.85 -14.64
C MET A 1 -1.18 -9.70 -13.28
N ALA A 2 0.14 -9.76 -13.23
CA ALA A 2 0.86 -9.71 -11.96
C ALA A 2 0.61 -8.39 -11.21
N ARG A 3 0.33 -8.50 -9.91
CA ARG A 3 0.06 -7.41 -8.98
C ARG A 3 1.12 -7.41 -7.88
N ASN A 4 1.62 -6.23 -7.52
CA ASN A 4 2.55 -6.06 -6.41
C ASN A 4 2.13 -4.90 -5.48
N LEU A 5 2.27 -5.09 -4.17
CA LEU A 5 1.95 -4.10 -3.14
C LEU A 5 3.07 -4.07 -2.11
N THR A 6 3.60 -2.89 -1.83
CA THR A 6 4.50 -2.71 -0.69
C THR A 6 3.70 -2.52 0.60
N CYS A 7 3.93 -3.37 1.59
CA CYS A 7 3.34 -3.27 2.91
C CYS A 7 3.91 -2.05 3.64
N LYS A 8 3.06 -1.08 4.00
CA LYS A 8 3.51 0.14 4.67
C LYS A 8 3.98 -0.09 6.13
N ALA A 9 3.59 -1.19 6.75
CA ALA A 9 3.92 -1.49 8.14
C ALA A 9 5.37 -2.01 8.30
N CYS A 10 5.84 -2.82 7.34
CA CYS A 10 7.15 -3.49 7.41
C CYS A 10 8.04 -3.25 6.18
N GLY A 11 7.50 -2.68 5.10
CA GLY A 11 8.22 -2.43 3.85
C GLY A 11 8.34 -3.64 2.92
N GLU A 12 7.77 -4.80 3.27
CA GLU A 12 7.85 -5.99 2.43
C GLU A 12 6.94 -5.89 1.20
N VAL A 13 7.40 -6.40 0.06
CA VAL A 13 6.65 -6.41 -1.19
C VAL A 13 5.88 -7.72 -1.32
N ILE A 14 4.55 -7.63 -1.34
CA ILE A 14 3.63 -8.74 -1.58
C ILE A 14 3.33 -8.78 -3.07
N VAL A 15 3.50 -9.94 -3.70
CA VAL A 15 3.28 -10.15 -5.14
C VAL A 15 2.24 -11.24 -5.34
N GLY A 16 1.41 -11.13 -6.37
CA GLY A 16 0.61 -12.25 -6.83
C GLY A 16 0.17 -12.14 -8.29
N ASP A 17 0.04 -13.27 -8.98
CA ASP A 17 -0.27 -13.30 -10.43
C ASP A 17 -1.77 -13.09 -10.72
N THR A 18 -2.60 -13.44 -9.73
CA THR A 18 -4.05 -13.32 -9.76
C THR A 18 -4.55 -12.62 -8.50
N ASP A 19 -5.80 -12.11 -8.52
CA ASP A 19 -6.44 -11.54 -7.33
C ASP A 19 -6.43 -12.50 -6.13
N ASP A 20 -6.64 -13.79 -6.37
CA ASP A 20 -6.72 -14.80 -5.31
C ASP A 20 -5.36 -15.09 -4.70
N ASP A 21 -4.35 -15.29 -5.56
CA ASP A 21 -2.95 -15.47 -5.15
C ASP A 21 -2.41 -14.27 -4.37
N PHE A 22 -2.72 -13.05 -4.84
CA PHE A 22 -2.34 -11.82 -4.13
C PHE A 22 -3.02 -11.70 -2.76
N VAL A 23 -4.28 -12.09 -2.65
CA VAL A 23 -5.05 -12.03 -1.39
C VAL A 23 -4.53 -13.06 -0.40
N GLU A 24 -4.22 -14.27 -0.83
CA GLU A 24 -3.64 -15.30 0.02
C GLU A 24 -2.23 -14.88 0.49
N ASN A 25 -1.37 -14.39 -0.41
CA ASN A 25 -0.04 -13.87 -0.03
C ASN A 25 -0.14 -12.70 0.97
N ALA A 26 -1.08 -11.78 0.79
CA ALA A 26 -1.31 -10.68 1.73
C ALA A 26 -1.78 -11.17 3.12
N ARG A 27 -2.61 -12.22 3.15
CA ARG A 27 -3.08 -12.84 4.40
C ARG A 27 -1.97 -13.60 5.11
N GLU A 28 -1.17 -14.36 4.38
CA GLU A 28 0.00 -15.05 4.92
C GLU A 28 1.00 -14.04 5.50
N HIS A 29 1.28 -12.98 4.75
CA HIS A 29 2.13 -11.88 5.21
C HIS A 29 1.62 -11.25 6.52
N ALA A 30 0.33 -10.89 6.58
CA ALA A 30 -0.26 -10.28 7.78
C ALA A 30 -0.28 -11.23 8.99
N ARG A 31 -0.48 -12.53 8.76
CA ARG A 31 -0.40 -13.57 9.80
C ARG A 31 1.03 -13.77 10.28
N GLY A 32 2.01 -13.76 9.38
CA GLY A 32 3.43 -13.95 9.68
C GLY A 32 4.03 -12.79 10.48
N HIS A 33 3.63 -11.55 10.19
CA HIS A 33 4.15 -10.37 10.88
C HIS A 33 3.29 -9.87 12.06
N GLY A 34 2.04 -10.34 12.20
CA GLY A 34 1.19 -10.02 13.35
C GLY A 34 0.56 -8.62 13.34
N HIS A 35 0.67 -7.85 12.25
CA HIS A 35 -0.07 -6.61 12.06
C HIS A 35 -1.36 -6.86 11.28
N VAL A 36 -2.33 -7.41 11.99
CA VAL A 36 -3.69 -7.61 11.50
C VAL A 36 -4.45 -6.30 11.64
N GLY A 37 -4.52 -5.52 10.55
CA GLY A 37 -5.48 -4.42 10.47
C GLY A 37 -6.92 -4.94 10.54
N PRO A 38 -7.91 -4.11 10.91
CA PRO A 38 -9.29 -4.54 11.14
C PRO A 38 -10.02 -5.14 9.92
N ALA A 39 -9.41 -5.20 8.74
CA ALA A 39 -10.00 -5.81 7.55
C ALA A 39 -8.95 -6.51 6.67
N LEU A 40 -8.68 -7.78 6.94
CA LEU A 40 -8.04 -8.72 5.99
C LEU A 40 -9.07 -9.35 5.03
N THR A 41 -10.10 -8.59 4.66
CA THR A 41 -11.08 -9.04 3.68
C THR A 41 -10.51 -8.86 2.29
N ARG A 42 -10.89 -9.78 1.38
CA ARG A 42 -10.48 -9.75 -0.03
C ARG A 42 -10.68 -8.36 -0.64
N GLU A 43 -11.87 -7.78 -0.45
CA GLU A 43 -12.20 -6.45 -0.96
C GLU A 43 -11.28 -5.34 -0.44
N HIS A 44 -10.89 -5.39 0.84
CA HIS A 44 -9.98 -4.38 1.41
C HIS A 44 -8.56 -4.50 0.87
N ILE A 45 -8.07 -5.73 0.71
CA ILE A 45 -6.74 -6.01 0.15
C ILE A 45 -6.67 -5.53 -1.30
N LEU A 46 -7.72 -5.82 -2.08
CA LEU A 46 -7.84 -5.39 -3.47
C LEU A 46 -7.99 -3.87 -3.61
N ALA A 47 -8.84 -3.24 -2.79
CA ALA A 47 -8.98 -1.78 -2.78
C ALA A 47 -7.68 -1.06 -2.37
N ARG A 48 -6.91 -1.64 -1.44
CA ARG A 48 -5.59 -1.10 -1.05
C ARG A 48 -4.58 -1.18 -2.20
N PHE A 49 -4.64 -2.23 -3.01
CA PHE A 49 -3.83 -2.36 -4.23
C PHE A 49 -4.21 -1.28 -5.26
N GLU A 50 -5.50 -1.07 -5.52
CA GLU A 50 -5.95 -0.02 -6.44
C GLU A 50 -5.60 1.40 -5.95
N HIS A 51 -5.69 1.64 -4.64
CA HIS A 51 -5.28 2.92 -4.04
C HIS A 51 -3.77 3.13 -4.01
N ASN A 52 -2.95 2.08 -3.87
CA ASN A 52 -1.49 2.19 -3.94
C ASN A 52 -1.06 2.65 -5.34
N HIS A 53 -1.73 2.15 -6.38
CA HIS A 53 -1.43 2.54 -7.76
C HIS A 53 -1.92 3.95 -8.15
N SER A 54 -2.80 4.57 -7.36
CA SER A 54 -3.26 5.96 -7.57
C SER A 54 -2.55 6.99 -6.68
N GLY A 55 -1.60 6.55 -5.83
CA GLY A 55 -1.08 7.37 -4.72
C GLY A 55 0.36 7.86 -4.84
N ASP A 56 1.18 7.35 -5.77
CA ASP A 56 2.52 7.88 -6.04
C ASP A 56 2.48 8.89 -7.20
N HIS A 57 1.64 9.92 -7.05
CA HIS A 57 1.77 11.13 -7.83
C HIS A 57 1.91 12.31 -6.87
N GLY A 58 3.17 12.70 -6.65
CA GLY A 58 3.55 14.10 -6.52
C GLY A 58 3.31 14.75 -5.17
N HIS A 59 4.07 14.33 -4.14
CA HIS A 59 4.57 15.30 -3.16
C HIS A 59 5.86 15.94 -3.69
N ASP A 60 5.79 16.63 -4.83
CA ASP A 60 6.86 17.52 -5.28
C ASP A 60 6.25 18.88 -5.60
N GLY A 61 6.32 19.80 -4.63
CA GLY A 61 5.59 21.05 -4.75
C GLY A 61 5.74 22.06 -3.62
N ARG A 62 6.99 22.31 -3.18
CA ARG A 62 7.46 23.51 -2.45
C ARG A 62 7.13 23.62 -0.95
N ASP A 63 8.03 23.02 -0.16
CA ASP A 63 8.81 23.83 0.78
C ASP A 63 9.63 24.85 -0.03
N ARG A 64 9.34 26.16 0.08
CA ARG A 64 10.29 27.32 0.03
C ARG A 64 9.57 28.62 0.46
N SER A 65 9.84 29.03 1.69
CA SER A 65 10.12 30.41 2.13
C SER A 65 9.24 31.58 1.66
N ASN A 66 8.53 32.23 2.60
CA ASN A 66 8.54 33.70 2.65
C ASN A 66 8.34 34.21 4.10
N PRO A 67 9.38 34.69 4.79
CA PRO A 67 9.21 35.50 5.99
C PRO A 67 8.84 36.94 5.56
N HIS A 68 7.89 37.53 6.26
CA HIS A 68 7.75 38.96 6.52
C HIS A 68 8.60 39.94 5.68
N ALA A 69 7.99 40.70 4.77
CA ALA A 69 8.39 42.06 4.40
C ALA A 69 7.28 42.76 3.59
N GLY A 70 6.76 43.88 4.10
CA GLY A 70 5.78 44.76 3.47
C GLY A 70 4.96 45.50 4.49
#